data_AF-A0A2G4GFS7-F1
#
_entry.id   AF-A0A2G4GFS7-F1
#
_cell.length_a   1.000
_cell.length_b   1.000
_cell.length_c   1.000
_cell.angle_alpha   90.00
_cell.angle_beta   90.00
_cell.angle_gamma   90.00
#
_symmetry.space_group_name_H-M   'P 1'
#
loop_
_entity.id
_entity.type
_entity.pdbx_description
1 polymer ?
#
loop_
_entity_poly.entity_id
_entity_poly.type
_entity_poly.pdbx_seq_one_letter_code
_entity_poly.pdbx_strand_id
1 'polypeptide(L)'
;MTNANDIPVAHTPAGGYGASFPPLILGGCTEPLAPGAPDLRGIWKTISATRGGEPIPADDRLMSYSERIEQCGNRIVDCGGGTIADARADGTEENAVHDVSVYDYTTPIHVIATFEDGAFVLRPVGMPGIEVVRKLDEDGHMVWTRPDMGGVRVVLERVSPPL
;
A
#
# COMPACT_ATOMS: atom_id res chain seq x y z
N MET A 1 11.19 20.03 -13.02
CA MET A 1 10.18 19.06 -12.56
C MET A 1 10.94 17.90 -11.97
N THR A 2 10.58 17.48 -10.77
CA THR A 2 11.17 16.29 -10.16
C THR A 2 10.31 15.10 -10.58
N ASN A 3 10.94 14.11 -11.21
CA ASN A 3 10.26 12.88 -11.64
C ASN A 3 10.40 11.80 -10.56
N ALA A 4 9.61 10.73 -10.68
CA ALA A 4 9.61 9.67 -9.67
C ALA A 4 10.98 8.98 -9.52
N ASN A 5 11.79 8.96 -10.59
CA ASN A 5 13.13 8.35 -10.60
C ASN A 5 14.22 9.25 -10.00
N ASP A 6 13.97 10.54 -9.83
CA ASP A 6 14.92 11.47 -9.22
C ASP A 6 14.92 11.37 -7.68
N ILE A 7 13.90 10.72 -7.12
CA ILE A 7 13.71 10.54 -5.67
C ILE A 7 14.23 9.15 -5.28
N PRO A 8 15.13 9.01 -4.29
CA PRO A 8 15.60 7.70 -3.82
C PRO A 8 14.46 6.80 -3.33
N VAL A 9 14.63 5.49 -3.42
CA VAL A 9 13.72 4.51 -2.81
C VAL A 9 13.75 4.68 -1.29
N ALA A 10 12.59 4.77 -0.67
CA ALA A 10 12.46 4.80 0.78
C ALA A 10 12.38 3.38 1.33
N HIS A 11 12.98 3.19 2.51
CA HIS A 11 12.95 1.92 3.23
C HIS A 11 12.48 2.15 4.67
N THR A 12 11.82 1.14 5.22
CA THR A 12 11.42 1.14 6.63
C THR A 12 12.66 1.32 7.53
N PRO A 13 12.66 2.29 8.45
CA PRO A 13 13.74 2.43 9.43
C PRO A 13 13.74 1.25 10.41
N ALA A 14 14.89 0.97 11.02
CA ALA A 14 15.02 -0.14 11.97
C ALA A 14 13.98 -0.03 13.10
N GLY A 15 13.16 -1.08 13.27
CA GLY A 15 12.06 -1.11 14.24
C GLY A 15 10.75 -0.45 13.79
N GLY A 16 10.64 -0.04 12.52
CA GLY A 16 9.47 0.63 11.97
C GLY A 16 9.50 2.15 12.16
N TYR A 17 8.66 2.88 11.42
CA TYR A 17 8.59 4.36 11.53
C TYR A 17 7.87 4.85 12.80
N GLY A 18 7.35 3.95 13.64
CA GLY A 18 6.69 4.29 14.89
C GLY A 18 5.26 4.81 14.73
N ALA A 19 4.87 5.80 15.55
CA ALA A 19 3.48 6.24 15.72
C ALA A 19 3.01 7.32 14.73
N SER A 20 3.90 7.86 13.90
CA SER A 20 3.57 8.94 12.96
C SER A 20 4.14 8.62 11.59
N PHE A 21 3.41 8.98 10.54
CA PHE A 21 3.91 8.80 9.19
C PHE A 21 5.23 9.57 9.00
N PRO A 22 6.19 9.03 8.23
CA PRO A 22 7.40 9.76 7.87
C PRO A 22 7.05 11.03 7.07
N PRO A 23 7.98 11.97 6.83
CA PRO A 23 7.79 13.03 5.85
C PRO A 23 7.34 12.47 4.48
N LEU A 24 6.70 13.30 3.64
CA LEU A 24 6.28 12.86 2.30
C LEU A 24 7.51 12.43 1.49
N ILE A 25 7.46 11.24 0.89
CA ILE A 25 8.53 10.68 0.06
C ILE A 25 8.43 11.28 -1.34
N LEU A 26 7.23 11.32 -1.92
CA LEU A 26 6.96 11.78 -3.28
C LEU A 26 6.38 13.21 -3.34
N GLY A 27 6.32 13.94 -2.23
CA GLY A 27 5.64 15.25 -2.16
C GLY A 27 6.21 16.35 -3.08
N GLY A 28 7.42 16.18 -3.62
CA GLY A 28 8.00 17.08 -4.62
C GLY A 28 7.83 16.63 -6.07
N CYS A 29 7.26 15.45 -6.30
CA CYS A 29 7.12 14.83 -7.60
C CYS A 29 5.89 15.35 -8.35
N THR A 30 6.03 15.64 -9.63
CA THR A 30 4.94 16.25 -10.44
C THR A 30 4.57 15.44 -11.68
N GLU A 31 5.03 14.20 -11.77
CA GLU A 31 4.75 13.29 -12.88
C GLU A 31 3.27 12.83 -12.82
N PRO A 32 2.52 12.88 -13.94
CA PRO A 32 1.15 12.39 -13.96
C PRO A 32 1.11 10.89 -13.64
N LEU A 33 0.01 10.42 -13.03
CA LEU A 33 -0.16 9.00 -12.76
C LEU A 33 -0.12 8.17 -14.05
N ALA A 34 0.51 7.00 -13.97
CA ALA A 34 0.59 6.08 -15.09
C ALA A 34 -0.82 5.67 -15.59
N PRO A 35 -0.98 5.40 -16.90
CA PRO A 35 -2.25 4.90 -17.43
C PRO A 35 -2.73 3.65 -16.68
N GLY A 36 -4.02 3.62 -16.32
CA GLY A 36 -4.63 2.50 -15.60
C GLY A 36 -4.37 2.48 -14.09
N ALA A 37 -3.52 3.36 -13.57
CA ALA A 37 -3.33 3.50 -12.13
C ALA A 37 -4.59 4.11 -11.47
N PRO A 38 -5.16 3.49 -10.42
CA PRO A 38 -6.14 4.17 -9.60
C PRO A 38 -5.50 5.35 -8.84
N ASP A 39 -6.26 6.42 -8.64
CA ASP A 39 -5.84 7.51 -7.76
C ASP A 39 -6.11 7.15 -6.30
N LEU A 40 -5.14 6.51 -5.65
CA LEU A 40 -5.16 6.10 -4.25
C LEU A 40 -4.50 7.12 -3.33
N ARG A 41 -4.03 8.27 -3.84
CA ARG A 41 -3.26 9.25 -3.06
C ARG A 41 -4.03 9.76 -1.85
N GLY A 42 -3.39 9.85 -0.69
CA GLY A 42 -4.00 10.37 0.53
C GLY A 42 -3.86 9.44 1.71
N ILE A 43 -4.56 9.79 2.79
CA ILE A 43 -4.61 9.03 4.03
C ILE A 43 -5.94 8.29 4.06
N TRP A 44 -5.87 7.01 4.40
CA TRP A 44 -6.98 6.09 4.45
C TRP A 44 -7.13 5.53 5.86
N LYS A 45 -8.38 5.37 6.32
CA LYS A 45 -8.70 4.78 7.63
C LYS A 45 -9.71 3.66 7.48
N THR A 46 -9.51 2.55 8.19
CA THR A 46 -10.46 1.45 8.18
C THR A 46 -11.82 1.89 8.74
N ILE A 47 -12.89 1.59 8.00
CA ILE A 47 -14.28 1.75 8.45
C ILE A 47 -14.98 0.41 8.67
N SER A 48 -14.54 -0.64 7.99
CA SER A 48 -15.02 -2.01 8.22
C SER A 48 -13.99 -3.03 7.77
N ALA A 49 -14.04 -4.22 8.37
CA ALA A 49 -13.19 -5.33 7.95
C ALA A 49 -13.85 -6.67 8.23
N THR A 50 -13.55 -7.65 7.38
CA THR A 50 -13.98 -9.03 7.51
C THR A 50 -12.81 -9.99 7.37
N ARG A 51 -12.96 -11.19 7.94
CA ARG A 51 -12.05 -12.32 7.79
C ARG A 51 -12.88 -13.59 7.65
N GLY A 52 -12.64 -14.36 6.59
CA GLY A 52 -13.44 -15.54 6.27
C GLY A 52 -14.88 -15.20 5.91
N GLY A 53 -15.13 -13.97 5.44
CA GLY A 53 -16.47 -13.45 5.16
C GLY A 53 -17.19 -12.84 6.38
N GLU A 54 -16.71 -13.09 7.59
CA GLU A 54 -17.34 -12.62 8.83
C GLU A 54 -16.73 -11.31 9.33
N PRO A 55 -17.52 -10.40 9.93
CA PRO A 55 -16.99 -9.21 10.59
C PRO A 55 -15.95 -9.57 11.66
N ILE A 56 -14.85 -8.81 11.70
CA ILE A 56 -13.85 -8.98 12.76
C ILE A 56 -14.28 -8.27 14.05
N PRO A 57 -13.74 -8.65 15.22
CA PRO A 57 -13.98 -7.95 16.48
C PRO A 57 -13.64 -6.45 16.39
N ALA A 58 -14.39 -5.62 17.12
CA ALA A 58 -14.21 -4.16 17.11
C ALA A 58 -12.83 -3.71 17.64
N ASP A 59 -12.18 -4.54 18.46
CA ASP A 59 -10.84 -4.34 19.04
C ASP A 59 -9.72 -5.00 18.22
N ASP A 60 -10.01 -5.62 17.07
CA ASP A 60 -8.99 -6.11 16.16
C ASP A 60 -8.16 -4.94 15.62
N ARG A 61 -6.84 -5.14 15.54
CA ARG A 61 -5.87 -4.14 15.03
C ARG A 61 -6.27 -3.54 13.68
N LEU A 62 -6.92 -4.32 12.81
CA LEU A 62 -7.37 -3.85 11.49
C LEU A 62 -8.40 -2.72 11.59
N MET A 63 -9.20 -2.68 12.66
CA MET A 63 -10.16 -1.60 12.91
C MET A 63 -9.50 -0.28 13.30
N SER A 64 -8.26 -0.33 13.79
CA SER A 64 -7.44 0.85 14.08
C SER A 64 -6.46 1.22 12.95
N TYR A 65 -6.47 0.47 11.86
CA TYR A 65 -5.48 0.61 10.78
C TYR A 65 -5.67 1.92 10.00
N SER A 66 -4.54 2.50 9.61
CA SER A 66 -4.47 3.63 8.72
C SER A 66 -3.28 3.46 7.78
N GLU A 67 -3.43 3.92 6.55
CA GLU A 67 -2.33 3.95 5.58
C GLU A 67 -2.27 5.29 4.85
N ARG A 68 -1.06 5.73 4.51
CA ARG A 68 -0.82 6.88 3.65
C ARG A 68 -0.23 6.38 2.34
N ILE A 69 -0.92 6.70 1.24
CA ILE A 69 -0.48 6.36 -0.10
C ILE A 69 -0.05 7.62 -0.83
N GLU A 70 1.14 7.58 -1.41
CA GLU A 70 1.70 8.60 -2.30
C GLU A 70 1.91 7.95 -3.68
N GLN A 71 1.59 8.66 -4.77
CA GLN A 71 1.79 8.14 -6.13
C GLN A 71 2.32 9.23 -7.05
N CYS A 72 3.24 8.86 -7.92
CA CYS A 72 3.79 9.73 -8.96
C CYS A 72 4.31 8.88 -10.12
N GLY A 73 3.84 9.14 -11.35
CA GLY A 73 4.15 8.23 -12.47
C GLY A 73 3.59 6.82 -12.22
N ASN A 74 4.43 5.80 -12.40
CA ASN A 74 4.13 4.42 -12.02
C ASN A 74 4.62 4.04 -10.62
N ARG A 75 5.16 5.00 -9.84
CA ARG A 75 5.66 4.76 -8.49
C ARG A 75 4.55 4.94 -7.46
N ILE A 76 4.55 4.06 -6.47
CA ILE A 76 3.63 4.10 -5.33
C ILE A 76 4.40 3.85 -4.04
N VAL A 77 4.12 4.67 -3.03
CA VAL A 77 4.66 4.51 -1.67
C VAL A 77 3.49 4.38 -0.71
N ASP A 78 3.39 3.23 -0.07
CA ASP A 78 2.38 2.91 0.94
C ASP A 78 3.04 2.86 2.32
N CYS A 79 2.68 3.81 3.17
CA CYS A 79 3.08 3.84 4.57
C CYS A 79 1.92 3.31 5.44
N GLY A 80 2.04 2.09 5.93
CA GLY A 80 1.01 1.42 6.71
C GLY A 80 1.62 0.47 7.74
N GLY A 81 0.98 0.34 8.91
CA GLY A 81 1.39 -0.61 9.95
C GLY A 81 2.81 -0.42 10.51
N GLY A 82 3.46 0.73 10.29
CA GLY A 82 4.86 0.96 10.70
C GLY A 82 5.90 0.71 9.60
N THR A 83 5.50 0.23 8.42
CA THR A 83 6.38 -0.07 7.27
C THR A 83 6.17 0.85 6.08
N ILE A 84 7.20 1.05 5.28
CA ILE A 84 7.16 1.77 4.00
C ILE A 84 7.28 0.73 2.88
N ALA A 85 6.24 0.61 2.05
CA ALA A 85 6.27 -0.18 0.83
C ALA A 85 6.42 0.75 -0.37
N ASP A 86 7.65 0.91 -0.85
CA ASP A 86 8.01 1.75 -1.99
C ASP A 86 8.33 0.87 -3.20
N ALA A 87 7.58 1.04 -4.30
CA ALA A 87 7.76 0.24 -5.50
C ALA A 87 7.39 1.01 -6.77
N ARG A 88 7.86 0.48 -7.91
CA ARG A 88 7.30 0.84 -9.21
C ARG A 88 6.37 -0.28 -9.64
N ALA A 89 5.18 0.12 -10.06
CA ALA A 89 4.13 -0.79 -10.50
C ALA A 89 4.35 -1.27 -11.94
N ASP A 90 5.55 -1.75 -12.26
CA ASP A 90 5.97 -2.19 -13.59
C ASP A 90 6.00 -3.72 -13.77
N GLY A 91 5.64 -4.48 -12.72
CA GLY A 91 5.59 -5.93 -12.75
C GLY A 91 6.95 -6.62 -12.65
N THR A 92 8.03 -5.88 -12.39
CA THR A 92 9.38 -6.45 -12.25
C THR A 92 9.76 -6.73 -10.80
N GLU A 93 10.61 -7.73 -10.58
CA GLU A 93 11.22 -7.95 -9.25
C GLU A 93 12.29 -6.90 -8.94
N GLU A 94 12.98 -6.37 -9.95
CA GLU A 94 14.01 -5.34 -9.78
C GLU A 94 13.45 -4.09 -9.08
N ASN A 95 12.27 -3.63 -9.52
CA ASN A 95 11.61 -2.44 -8.96
C ASN A 95 10.46 -2.76 -7.99
N ALA A 96 10.39 -4.00 -7.51
CA ALA A 96 9.46 -4.44 -6.48
C ALA A 96 9.67 -3.69 -5.16
N VAL A 97 8.76 -3.89 -4.20
CA VAL A 97 9.03 -3.56 -2.80
C VAL A 97 10.19 -4.42 -2.34
N HIS A 98 11.26 -3.79 -1.86
CA HIS A 98 12.39 -4.44 -1.18
C HIS A 98 12.51 -3.87 0.22
N ASP A 99 11.82 -4.49 1.17
CA ASP A 99 11.70 -3.97 2.53
C ASP A 99 11.63 -5.12 3.55
N VAL A 100 11.12 -4.86 4.75
CA VAL A 100 10.99 -5.80 5.86
C VAL A 100 9.53 -6.04 6.22
N SER A 101 9.28 -7.21 6.79
CA SER A 101 7.99 -7.63 7.30
C SER A 101 7.51 -6.72 8.44
N VAL A 102 6.24 -6.32 8.39
CA VAL A 102 5.57 -5.56 9.47
C VAL A 102 5.50 -6.30 10.81
N TYR A 103 5.72 -7.62 10.81
CA TYR A 103 5.64 -8.43 12.03
C TYR A 103 6.87 -8.31 12.93
N ASP A 104 8.04 -8.02 12.36
CA ASP A 104 9.31 -7.99 13.09
C ASP A 104 10.28 -6.89 12.66
N TYR A 105 9.96 -6.14 11.60
CA TYR A 105 10.79 -5.09 11.00
C TYR A 105 12.22 -5.53 10.66
N THR A 106 12.43 -6.83 10.43
CA THR A 106 13.76 -7.41 10.19
C THR A 106 13.76 -8.50 9.12
N THR A 107 12.70 -9.28 8.99
CA THR A 107 12.59 -10.32 7.96
C THR A 107 12.39 -9.66 6.58
N PRO A 108 13.30 -9.85 5.62
CA PRO A 108 13.16 -9.26 4.29
C PRO A 108 11.91 -9.76 3.55
N ILE A 109 11.28 -8.88 2.79
CA ILE A 109 10.17 -9.18 1.89
C ILE A 109 10.45 -8.59 0.51
N HIS A 110 10.12 -9.35 -0.54
CA HIS A 110 10.10 -8.85 -1.91
C HIS A 110 8.67 -8.97 -2.45
N VAL A 111 8.09 -7.87 -2.95
CA VAL A 111 6.69 -7.85 -3.39
C VAL A 111 6.55 -7.08 -4.69
N ILE A 112 6.24 -7.80 -5.78
CA ILE A 112 6.06 -7.23 -7.11
C ILE A 112 4.78 -6.41 -7.12
N ALA A 113 4.86 -5.20 -7.69
CA ALA A 113 3.77 -4.24 -7.79
C ALA A 113 3.30 -4.10 -9.25
N THR A 114 1.99 -3.99 -9.46
CA THR A 114 1.38 -3.66 -10.75
C THR A 114 0.12 -2.80 -10.58
N PHE A 115 -0.22 -2.05 -11.63
CA PHE A 115 -1.55 -1.48 -11.80
C PHE A 115 -2.32 -2.28 -12.85
N GLU A 116 -3.49 -2.79 -12.47
CA GLU A 116 -4.30 -3.70 -13.29
C GLU A 116 -5.78 -3.33 -13.15
N ASP A 117 -6.45 -2.97 -14.26
CA ASP A 117 -7.89 -2.69 -14.30
C ASP A 117 -8.40 -1.75 -13.20
N GLY A 118 -7.65 -0.66 -12.96
CA GLY A 118 -7.95 0.33 -11.93
C GLY A 118 -7.71 -0.15 -10.50
N ALA A 119 -6.91 -1.20 -10.32
CA ALA A 119 -6.47 -1.71 -9.03
C ALA A 119 -4.94 -1.65 -8.90
N PHE A 120 -4.47 -1.54 -7.67
CA PHE A 120 -3.08 -1.78 -7.31
C PHE A 120 -2.94 -3.20 -6.76
N VAL A 121 -2.08 -4.00 -7.38
CA VAL A 121 -1.91 -5.42 -7.07
C VAL A 121 -0.48 -5.68 -6.62
N LEU A 122 -0.36 -6.43 -5.52
CA LEU A 122 0.90 -6.82 -4.92
C LEU A 122 1.03 -8.34 -4.90
N ARG A 123 2.17 -8.85 -5.35
CA ARG A 123 2.48 -10.28 -5.45
C ARG A 123 3.78 -10.60 -4.72
N PRO A 124 3.72 -11.20 -3.52
CA PRO A 124 4.93 -11.56 -2.77
C PRO A 124 5.74 -12.63 -3.51
N VAL A 125 7.05 -12.38 -3.68
CA VAL A 125 7.97 -13.32 -4.33
C VAL A 125 8.08 -14.57 -3.46
N GLY A 126 8.04 -15.74 -4.11
CA GLY A 126 8.08 -17.04 -3.42
C GLY A 126 6.74 -17.50 -2.85
N MET A 127 5.65 -16.74 -3.00
CA MET A 127 4.30 -17.11 -2.55
C MET A 127 3.30 -17.13 -3.72
N PRO A 128 3.39 -18.13 -4.63
CA PRO A 128 2.52 -18.17 -5.80
C PRO A 128 1.04 -18.26 -5.41
N GLY A 129 0.19 -17.51 -6.12
CA GLY A 129 -1.26 -17.46 -5.89
C GLY A 129 -1.73 -16.46 -4.83
N ILE A 130 -0.81 -15.71 -4.20
CA ILE A 130 -1.17 -14.61 -3.31
C ILE A 130 -1.16 -13.29 -4.08
N GLU A 131 -2.31 -12.63 -4.08
CA GLU A 131 -2.48 -11.27 -4.60
C GLU A 131 -3.13 -10.40 -3.54
N VAL A 132 -2.42 -9.35 -3.12
CA VAL A 132 -2.97 -8.31 -2.26
C VAL A 132 -3.43 -7.17 -3.13
N VAL A 133 -4.73 -6.87 -3.11
CA VAL A 133 -5.36 -5.95 -4.06
C VAL A 133 -5.92 -4.76 -3.32
N ARG A 134 -5.68 -3.55 -3.85
CA ARG A 134 -6.34 -2.31 -3.46
C ARG A 134 -7.12 -1.76 -4.65
N LYS A 135 -8.42 -1.57 -4.49
CA LYS A 135 -9.29 -1.01 -5.53
C LYS A 135 -10.31 -0.06 -4.93
N LEU A 136 -10.63 1.02 -5.64
CA LEU A 136 -11.74 1.89 -5.22
C LEU A 136 -13.08 1.24 -5.59
N ASP A 137 -14.03 1.25 -4.66
CA ASP A 137 -15.43 0.95 -4.96
C ASP A 137 -16.17 2.17 -5.55
N GLU A 138 -17.45 1.99 -5.84
CA GLU A 138 -18.30 3.02 -6.47
C GLU A 138 -18.50 4.25 -5.57
N ASP A 139 -18.40 4.07 -4.25
CA ASP A 139 -18.50 5.15 -3.26
C ASP A 139 -17.15 5.86 -3.05
N GLY A 140 -16.08 5.40 -3.70
CA GLY A 140 -14.73 5.93 -3.57
C GLY A 140 -13.99 5.45 -2.32
N HIS A 141 -14.52 4.45 -1.62
CA HIS A 141 -13.77 3.77 -0.56
C HIS A 141 -12.73 2.83 -1.16
N MET A 142 -11.63 2.65 -0.47
CA MET A 142 -10.63 1.67 -0.87
C MET A 142 -10.97 0.33 -0.25
N VAL A 143 -11.12 -0.68 -1.11
CA VAL A 143 -11.24 -2.08 -0.72
C VAL A 143 -9.86 -2.72 -0.83
N TRP A 144 -9.31 -3.11 0.31
CA TRP A 144 -8.08 -3.89 0.41
C TRP A 144 -8.42 -5.34 0.68
N THR A 145 -7.94 -6.25 -0.17
CA THR A 145 -8.15 -7.69 -0.01
C THR A 145 -6.84 -8.43 0.01
N ARG A 146 -6.76 -9.46 0.86
CA ARG A 146 -5.69 -10.43 0.85
C ARG A 146 -6.27 -11.84 1.04
N PRO A 147 -5.98 -12.80 0.16
CA PRO A 147 -6.55 -14.14 0.23
C PRO A 147 -5.90 -14.97 1.36
N ASP A 148 -4.65 -14.69 1.68
CA ASP A 148 -3.98 -15.29 2.84
C ASP A 148 -4.55 -14.74 4.16
N MET A 149 -4.19 -15.37 5.28
CA MET A 149 -4.73 -15.05 6.61
C MET A 149 -6.25 -15.21 6.78
N GLY A 150 -6.84 -16.08 5.95
CA GLY A 150 -8.27 -16.40 6.00
C GLY A 150 -9.14 -15.44 5.18
N GLY A 151 -8.63 -14.87 4.09
CA GLY A 151 -9.45 -14.01 3.21
C GLY A 151 -9.86 -12.71 3.90
N VAL A 152 -8.87 -11.89 4.25
CA VAL A 152 -9.13 -10.59 4.88
C VAL A 152 -9.59 -9.60 3.81
N ARG A 153 -10.66 -8.87 4.13
CA ARG A 153 -11.14 -7.73 3.35
C ARG A 153 -11.29 -6.54 4.29
N VAL A 154 -10.74 -5.40 3.92
CA VAL A 154 -10.84 -4.15 4.67
C VAL A 154 -11.40 -3.09 3.73
N VAL A 155 -12.36 -2.31 4.22
CA VAL A 155 -12.86 -1.11 3.54
C VAL A 155 -12.35 0.09 4.29
N LEU A 156 -11.75 1.01 3.55
CA LEU A 156 -11.14 2.22 4.09
C LEU A 156 -11.75 3.47 3.47
N GLU A 157 -11.97 4.49 4.30
CA GLU A 157 -12.38 5.82 3.86
C GLU A 157 -11.16 6.73 3.70
N ARG A 158 -11.18 7.59 2.67
CA ARG A 158 -10.15 8.62 2.50
C ARG A 158 -10.45 9.78 3.44
N VAL A 159 -9.49 10.12 4.30
CA VAL A 159 -9.63 11.19 5.31
C VAL A 159 -8.74 12.41 5.04
N SER A 160 -8.12 12.47 3.87
CA SER A 160 -7.34 13.61 3.40
C SER A 160 -7.61 13.88 1.92
N PRO A 161 -7.28 15.09 1.43
CA PRO A 161 -7.09 15.29 -0.01
C PRO A 161 -6.00 14.37 -0.58
N PRO A 162 -6.00 14.13 -1.91
CA PRO A 162 -4.85 13.56 -2.60
C PRO A 162 -3.57 14.32 -2.26
N LEU A 163 -2.50 13.58 -1.94
CA LEU A 163 -1.18 14.10 -1.60
C LEU A 163 -0.28 14.24 -2.83
#